data_AF-A0A8C3J683-F1
#
_entry.id   AF-A0A8C3J683-F1
#
_cell.length_a   1.000
_cell.length_b   1.000
_cell.length_c   1.000
_cell.angle_alpha   90.00
_cell.angle_beta   90.00
_cell.angle_gamma   90.00
#
_symmetry.space_group_name_H-M   'P 1'
#
loop_
_entity.id
_entity.type
_entity.pdbx_description
1 polymer ?
#
loop_
_entity_poly.entity_id
_entity_poly.type
_entity_poly.pdbx_seq_one_letter_code
_entity_poly.pdbx_strand_id
1 'polypeptide(L)'
;MGHGSEHGHGHGKMELPDYRQWKVEGTPLEKVQEMLAKRGLKDPWARNEAWRYMGGFAKPVTLTEVFTRGLKWGFAAFVIALGVEYALFPPKKNGGHH
;
A
#
# COMPACT_ATOMS: atom_id res chain seq x y z
N MET A 1 -3.29 -22.94 -49.43
CA MET A 1 -4.02 -22.79 -48.15
C MET A 1 -3.00 -22.71 -47.03
N GLY A 2 -3.01 -21.62 -46.26
CA GLY A 2 -2.12 -21.42 -45.12
C GLY A 2 -2.40 -20.08 -44.45
N HIS A 3 -3.66 -19.86 -44.04
CA HIS A 3 -4.04 -18.73 -43.21
C HIS A 3 -3.54 -19.00 -41.78
N GLY A 4 -2.42 -18.38 -41.40
CA GLY A 4 -2.05 -18.19 -40.01
C GLY A 4 -2.63 -16.87 -39.54
N SER A 5 -3.83 -16.90 -38.97
CA SER A 5 -4.48 -15.70 -38.42
C SER A 5 -3.68 -15.18 -37.23
N GLU A 6 -3.00 -14.05 -37.45
CA GLU A 6 -2.28 -13.28 -36.46
C GLU A 6 -3.29 -12.52 -35.57
N HIS A 7 -3.74 -13.16 -34.50
CA HIS A 7 -4.61 -12.54 -33.48
C HIS A 7 -3.76 -11.83 -32.41
N GLY A 8 -3.11 -10.73 -32.79
CA GLY A 8 -2.42 -9.84 -31.85
C GLY A 8 -3.36 -8.79 -31.29
N HIS A 9 -3.95 -9.05 -30.11
CA HIS A 9 -4.66 -8.00 -29.36
C HIS A 9 -3.67 -6.89 -28.97
N GLY A 10 -3.97 -5.66 -29.37
CA GLY A 10 -3.12 -4.47 -29.26
C GLY A 10 -2.84 -4.01 -27.83
N HIS A 11 -1.98 -4.73 -27.12
CA HIS A 11 -1.17 -4.18 -26.05
C HIS A 11 0.27 -4.22 -26.54
N GLY A 12 0.87 -3.04 -26.74
CA GLY A 12 2.28 -2.94 -27.16
C GLY A 12 3.17 -3.82 -26.28
N LYS A 13 4.21 -4.40 -26.89
CA LYS A 13 5.17 -5.28 -26.19
C LYS A 13 5.64 -4.59 -24.91
N MET A 14 5.40 -5.20 -23.76
CA MET A 14 5.83 -4.64 -22.48
C MET A 14 7.36 -4.58 -22.46
N GLU A 15 7.89 -3.38 -22.28
CA GLU A 15 9.32 -3.18 -22.07
C GLU A 15 9.64 -3.48 -20.60
N LEU A 16 10.54 -4.44 -20.39
CA LEU A 16 11.07 -4.75 -19.07
C LEU A 16 11.90 -3.56 -18.60
N PRO A 17 11.73 -3.10 -17.35
CA PRO A 17 12.49 -1.97 -16.86
C PRO A 17 13.95 -2.40 -16.57
N ASP A 18 14.88 -1.44 -16.59
CA ASP A 18 16.32 -1.74 -16.49
C ASP A 18 16.65 -2.53 -15.21
N TYR A 19 17.35 -3.65 -15.36
CA TYR A 19 17.76 -4.52 -14.26
C TYR A 19 18.67 -3.81 -13.24
N ARG A 20 19.39 -2.75 -13.67
CA ARG A 20 20.33 -1.99 -12.82
C ARG A 20 19.66 -1.13 -11.76
N GLN A 21 18.36 -0.87 -11.91
CA GLN A 21 17.61 -0.10 -10.92
C GLN A 21 17.39 -0.89 -9.62
N TRP A 22 17.42 -2.23 -9.68
CA TRP A 22 17.20 -3.09 -8.53
C TRP A 22 18.48 -3.18 -7.71
N LYS A 23 18.49 -2.49 -6.58
CA LYS A 23 19.61 -2.38 -5.66
C LYS A 23 19.21 -2.96 -4.30
N VAL A 24 20.17 -3.57 -3.61
CA VAL A 24 19.93 -4.17 -2.29
C VAL A 24 19.92 -3.09 -1.21
N GLU A 25 20.69 -2.03 -1.41
CA GLU A 25 20.79 -0.89 -0.50
C GLU A 25 19.41 -0.26 -0.20
N GLY A 26 19.14 0.02 1.07
CA GLY A 26 17.87 0.59 1.54
C GLY A 26 16.71 -0.39 1.66
N THR A 27 16.93 -1.68 1.35
CA THR A 27 15.94 -2.76 1.53
C THR A 27 16.26 -3.58 2.79
N PRO A 28 15.31 -4.36 3.32
CA PRO A 28 15.58 -5.30 4.41
C PRO A 28 16.66 -6.35 4.08
N LEU A 29 16.89 -6.62 2.78
CA LEU A 29 17.90 -7.56 2.31
C LEU A 29 19.33 -7.08 2.55
N GLU A 30 19.56 -5.77 2.67
CA GLU A 30 20.86 -5.21 3.06
C GLU A 30 21.28 -5.73 4.44
N LYS A 31 20.35 -5.69 5.41
CA LYS A 31 20.58 -6.21 6.76
C LYS A 31 20.78 -7.73 6.75
N VAL A 32 20.08 -8.47 5.90
CA VAL A 32 20.30 -9.92 5.74
C VAL A 32 21.72 -10.18 5.23
N GLN A 33 22.16 -9.43 4.21
CA GLN A 33 23.50 -9.54 3.66
C GLN A 33 24.58 -9.21 4.70
N GLU A 34 24.39 -8.17 5.53
CA GLU A 34 25.30 -7.86 6.65
C GLU A 34 25.40 -9.01 7.66
N MET A 35 24.28 -9.64 7.99
CA MET A 35 24.26 -10.78 8.92
C MET A 35 24.93 -12.03 8.32
N LEU A 36 24.77 -12.26 7.02
CA LEU A 36 25.47 -13.33 6.31
C LEU A 36 26.97 -13.06 6.21
N ALA A 37 27.37 -11.82 5.92
CA ALA A 37 28.76 -11.42 5.83
C ALA A 37 29.51 -11.63 7.16
N LYS A 38 28.86 -11.40 8.30
CA LYS A 38 29.39 -11.73 9.64
C LYS A 38 29.73 -13.20 9.83
N ARG A 39 29.14 -14.09 9.02
CA ARG A 39 29.38 -15.54 9.00
C ARG A 39 30.27 -15.98 7.82
N GLY A 40 30.83 -15.03 7.07
CA GLY A 40 31.59 -15.32 5.84
C GLY A 40 30.73 -15.78 4.67
N LEU A 41 29.41 -15.54 4.70
CA LEU A 41 28.46 -15.91 3.66
C LEU A 41 28.02 -14.70 2.84
N LYS A 42 27.56 -14.96 1.61
CA LYS A 42 27.01 -13.95 0.70
C LYS A 42 25.82 -14.54 -0.05
N ASP A 43 24.69 -13.83 -0.03
CA ASP A 43 23.51 -14.23 -0.81
C ASP A 43 23.64 -13.73 -2.27
N PRO A 44 23.64 -14.64 -3.27
CA PRO A 44 23.65 -14.28 -4.68
C PRO A 44 22.28 -13.82 -5.21
N TRP A 45 21.18 -14.08 -4.50
CA TRP A 45 19.81 -13.79 -4.95
C TRP A 45 19.23 -12.48 -4.43
N ALA A 46 19.92 -11.79 -3.51
CA ALA A 46 19.45 -10.55 -2.89
C ALA A 46 18.96 -9.50 -3.92
N ARG A 47 19.65 -9.34 -5.05
CA ARG A 47 19.22 -8.39 -6.11
C ARG A 47 17.94 -8.84 -6.82
N ASN A 48 17.75 -10.14 -6.99
CA ASN A 48 16.55 -10.70 -7.61
C ASN A 48 15.30 -10.52 -6.73
N GLU A 49 15.48 -10.42 -5.41
CA GLU A 49 14.37 -10.20 -4.48
C GLU A 49 14.17 -8.73 -4.10
N ALA A 50 15.15 -7.86 -4.38
CA ALA A 50 15.13 -6.45 -4.00
C ALA A 50 13.87 -5.71 -4.50
N TRP A 51 13.40 -6.02 -5.72
CA TRP A 51 12.22 -5.36 -6.30
C TRP A 51 10.96 -5.47 -5.43
N ARG A 52 10.84 -6.53 -4.62
CA ARG A 52 9.70 -6.75 -3.71
C ARG A 52 9.62 -5.70 -2.61
N TYR A 53 10.77 -5.14 -2.23
CA TYR A 53 10.92 -4.19 -1.14
C TYR A 53 11.19 -2.76 -1.63
N MET A 54 11.09 -2.52 -2.93
CA MET A 54 11.31 -1.23 -3.57
C MET A 54 10.01 -0.66 -4.15
N GLY A 55 10.01 0.63 -4.46
CA GLY A 55 8.89 1.32 -5.11
C GLY A 55 7.61 1.32 -4.28
N GLY A 56 6.46 1.10 -4.94
CA GLY A 56 5.14 1.17 -4.30
C GLY A 56 4.89 0.11 -3.21
N PHE A 57 5.65 -0.98 -3.21
CA PHE A 57 5.55 -2.05 -2.22
C PHE A 57 6.55 -1.90 -1.06
N ALA A 58 7.40 -0.87 -1.08
CA ALA A 58 8.42 -0.67 -0.05
C ALA A 58 7.83 -0.35 1.34
N LYS A 59 6.61 0.20 1.39
CA LYS A 59 5.95 0.55 2.64
C LYS A 59 5.15 -0.64 3.15
N PRO A 60 5.53 -1.26 4.28
CA PRO A 60 4.75 -2.34 4.85
C PRO A 60 3.42 -1.79 5.35
N VAL A 61 2.33 -2.49 5.02
CA VAL A 61 1.01 -2.17 5.56
C VAL A 61 1.03 -2.44 7.06
N THR A 62 0.69 -1.41 7.84
CA THR A 62 0.60 -1.55 9.30
C THR A 62 -0.82 -1.94 9.72
N LEU A 63 -0.97 -2.71 10.80
CA LEU A 63 -2.29 -3.08 11.33
C LEU A 63 -3.14 -1.86 11.70
N THR A 64 -2.50 -0.81 12.20
CA THR A 64 -3.17 0.46 12.54
C THR A 64 -3.67 1.18 11.30
N GLU A 65 -2.92 1.18 10.21
CA GLU A 65 -3.36 1.75 8.92
C GLU A 65 -4.56 1.00 8.37
N VAL A 66 -4.59 -0.33 8.47
CA VAL A 66 -5.75 -1.14 8.07
C VAL A 66 -6.96 -0.82 8.94
N PHE A 67 -6.79 -0.77 10.26
CA PHE A 67 -7.88 -0.53 11.21
C PHE A 67 -8.45 0.88 11.10
N THR A 68 -7.60 1.89 10.91
CA THR A 68 -8.01 3.29 10.81
C THR A 68 -8.35 3.72 9.37
N ARG A 69 -8.31 2.79 8.41
CA ARG A 69 -8.61 3.09 7.02
C ARG A 69 -10.06 3.56 6.88
N GLY A 70 -10.24 4.79 6.43
CA GLY A 70 -11.55 5.41 6.28
C GLY A 70 -12.09 6.11 7.53
N LEU A 71 -11.44 5.96 8.69
CA LEU A 71 -11.90 6.59 9.94
C LEU A 71 -11.93 8.12 9.84
N LYS A 72 -10.97 8.74 9.14
CA LYS A 72 -10.93 10.21 8.94
C LYS A 72 -12.19 10.73 8.25
N TRP A 73 -12.60 10.08 7.16
CA TRP A 73 -13.77 10.48 6.39
C TRP A 73 -15.07 10.08 7.09
N GLY A 74 -15.09 8.90 7.72
CA GLY A 74 -16.22 8.46 8.55
C GLY A 74 -16.48 9.42 9.71
N PHE A 75 -15.43 9.87 10.40
CA PHE A 75 -15.55 10.84 11.49
C PHE A 75 -16.00 12.21 11.00
N ALA A 76 -15.51 12.69 9.85
CA ALA A 76 -15.98 13.94 9.26
C ALA A 76 -17.48 13.87 8.93
N ALA A 77 -17.94 12.78 8.30
CA ALA A 77 -19.35 12.56 8.01
C ALA A 77 -20.19 12.47 9.29
N PHE A 78 -19.68 11.81 10.33
CA PHE A 78 -20.34 11.71 11.63
C PHE A 78 -20.55 13.08 12.29
N VAL A 79 -19.54 13.95 12.31
CA VAL A 79 -19.65 15.30 12.86
C VAL A 79 -20.64 16.15 12.08
N ILE A 80 -20.65 16.05 10.75
CA ILE A 80 -21.62 16.74 9.90
C ILE A 80 -23.04 16.26 10.22
N ALA A 81 -23.23 14.94 10.34
CA ALA A 81 -24.53 14.36 10.69
C ALA A 81 -25.02 14.86 12.06
N LEU A 82 -24.16 14.87 13.08
CA LEU A 82 -24.48 15.44 14.39
C LEU A 82 -24.85 16.92 14.31
N GLY A 83 -24.14 17.71 13.49
CA GLY A 83 -24.45 19.12 13.29
C GLY A 83 -25.82 19.33 12.63
N VAL A 84 -26.16 18.51 11.64
CA VAL A 84 -27.47 18.53 10.98
C VAL A 84 -28.58 18.10 11.95
N GLU A 85 -28.38 17.01 12.69
CA GLU A 85 -29.34 16.55 13.70
C GLU A 85 -29.57 17.60 14.78
N TYR A 86 -28.51 18.21 15.30
CA TYR A 86 -28.63 19.24 16.34
C TYR A 86 -29.34 20.50 15.83
N ALA A 87 -29.11 20.89 14.57
CA ALA A 87 -29.74 22.07 13.98
C ALA A 87 -31.22 21.84 13.62
N LEU A 88 -31.57 20.66 13.10
CA LEU A 88 -32.94 20.35 12.64
C LEU A 88 -33.81 19.73 13.74
N PHE A 89 -33.20 19.01 14.68
CA PHE A 89 -33.85 18.32 15.80
C PHE A 89 -33.13 18.68 17.10
N PRO A 90 -33.20 19.95 17.54
CA PRO A 90 -32.54 20.37 18.78
C PRO A 90 -33.06 19.50 19.94
N PRO A 91 -32.16 18.96 20.79
CA PRO A 91 -32.57 18.11 21.90
C PRO A 91 -33.54 18.89 22.80
N LYS A 92 -34.68 18.28 23.13
CA LYS A 92 -35.62 18.86 24.11
C LYS A 92 -34.84 19.16 25.38
N LYS A 93 -34.81 20.44 25.80
CA LYS A 93 -34.47 20.77 27.19
C LYS A 93 -35.50 20.06 28.06
N ASN A 94 -35.10 19.03 28.78
CA ASN A 94 -35.84 18.59 29.96
C ASN A 94 -35.74 19.74 30.98
N GLY A 95 -36.62 20.72 30.84
CA GLY A 95 -36.98 21.59 31.95
C GLY A 95 -37.63 20.70 32.99
N GLY A 96 -36.96 20.56 34.14
CA GLY A 96 -37.47 19.73 35.21
C GLY A 96 -38.86 20.18 35.65
N HIS A 97 -39.72 19.22 35.92
CA HIS A 97 -40.83 19.35 36.87
C HIS A 97 -41.06 17.95 37.46
N HIS A 98 -40.81 17.86 38.78
CA HIS A 98 -41.37 16.96 39.80
C HIS A 98 -41.44 15.46 39.50
#